data_AF-A0A099JNF5-F1
#
_entry.id   AF-A0A099JNF5-F1
#
_cell.length_a   1.000
_cell.length_b   1.000
_cell.length_c   1.000
_cell.angle_alpha   90.00
_cell.angle_beta   90.00
_cell.angle_gamma   90.00
#
_symmetry.space_group_name_H-M   'P 1'
#
loop_
_entity.id
_entity.type
_entity.pdbx_description
1 polymer ?
#
loop_
_entity_poly.entity_id
_entity_poly.type
_entity_poly.pdbx_seq_one_letter_code
_entity_poly.pdbx_strand_id
1 'polypeptide(L)'
;MRWTGQELTTEQAGALPGLAKLNNFVRSVQTPEFAGITFHEILAKSALNRVPGQSALPFGYTINPYRGCSHACAYCFARPTHEYLNLDAGKDFDSEIIVKVNVAEVLRKELAKPGWGKHPVALGTNTDPYQRAEGRYRLMPGIIAALAESGTPLSLLTKGTLLRRDLDLLAEASRRVPVDIALSIAIYDDNLQQSVEPGTPSTKARLAAVTAVRERGLDCGVFMMPILPFLTDTRAHLDDALRQAKAAGASSVLYCALNLKPTVKQWYLQWLERDHPQLLPRYLELFAGGTYAPKEYRAWLAARIKPLIRAHGLEGGRTDPSTGGPRSSGLASSGSLIAQEIPPELAPTLF
;
A
#
# COMPACT_ATOMS: atom_id res chain seq x y z
N MET A 1 14.33 3.77 -13.24
CA MET A 1 13.11 4.54 -13.55
C MET A 1 13.34 5.26 -14.87
N ARG A 2 12.65 4.89 -15.97
CA ARG A 2 12.77 5.57 -17.27
C ARG A 2 11.50 6.37 -17.54
N TRP A 3 11.55 7.67 -17.27
CA TRP A 3 10.55 8.68 -17.71
C TRP A 3 11.21 9.75 -18.61
N THR A 4 12.40 9.48 -19.14
CA THR A 4 13.32 10.49 -19.70
C THR A 4 13.12 10.80 -21.19
N GLY A 5 11.89 10.89 -21.70
CA GLY A 5 11.75 11.17 -23.13
C GLY A 5 10.39 11.60 -23.63
N GLN A 6 9.80 12.66 -23.07
CA GLN A 6 8.59 13.30 -23.64
C GLN A 6 8.56 14.81 -23.32
N GLU A 7 9.24 15.62 -24.14
CA GLU A 7 8.85 17.02 -24.35
C GLU A 7 8.21 17.10 -25.75
N LEU A 8 7.01 17.68 -25.84
CA LEU A 8 6.52 18.48 -26.98
C LEU A 8 5.19 19.16 -26.64
N THR A 9 4.93 20.24 -27.38
CA THR A 9 4.06 21.39 -27.10
C THR A 9 2.61 21.20 -27.54
N THR A 10 1.68 20.94 -26.62
CA THR A 10 0.27 21.32 -26.80
C THR A 10 -0.46 21.27 -25.47
N GLU A 11 -0.85 22.44 -24.94
CA GLU A 11 -1.59 22.57 -23.70
C GLU A 11 -3.08 22.28 -23.94
N GLN A 12 -3.67 21.32 -23.22
CA GLN A 12 -5.12 21.09 -23.22
C GLN A 12 -5.78 21.95 -22.13
N ALA A 13 -6.74 22.79 -22.53
CA ALA A 13 -7.47 23.68 -21.63
C ALA A 13 -8.19 22.89 -20.53
N GLY A 14 -7.93 23.23 -19.26
CA GLY A 14 -8.56 22.62 -18.08
C GLY A 14 -7.79 21.46 -17.43
N ALA A 15 -6.62 21.08 -17.95
CA ALA A 15 -5.70 20.15 -17.30
C ALA A 15 -4.65 20.89 -16.45
N LEU A 16 -4.24 20.31 -15.32
CA LEU A 16 -3.08 20.82 -14.57
C LEU A 16 -1.82 20.77 -15.48
N PRO A 17 -0.88 21.71 -15.38
CA PRO A 17 0.24 21.84 -16.33
C PRO A 17 1.06 20.56 -16.55
N GLY A 18 1.22 19.71 -15.52
CA GLY A 18 1.87 18.40 -15.67
C GLY A 18 1.00 17.30 -16.26
N LEU A 19 -0.33 17.41 -16.18
CA LEU A 19 -1.30 16.49 -16.81
C LEU A 19 -1.61 16.89 -18.25
N ALA A 20 -1.52 18.18 -18.60
CA ALA A 20 -1.66 18.66 -19.97
C ALA A 20 -0.58 18.08 -20.91
N LYS A 21 0.58 17.69 -20.36
CA LYS A 21 1.67 17.00 -21.07
C LYS A 21 1.45 15.49 -21.22
N LEU A 22 0.40 14.92 -20.63
CA LEU A 22 0.06 13.51 -20.77
C LEU A 22 -0.80 13.30 -22.01
N ASN A 23 -0.23 12.71 -23.07
CA ASN A 23 -0.94 12.37 -24.32
C ASN A 23 -2.09 11.33 -24.15
N ASN A 24 -2.43 10.98 -22.93
CA ASN A 24 -3.44 10.01 -22.54
C ASN A 24 -4.44 10.57 -21.50
N PHE A 25 -4.42 11.89 -21.26
CA PHE A 25 -5.43 12.56 -20.47
C PHE A 25 -6.80 12.50 -21.17
N VAL A 26 -7.86 12.25 -20.39
CA VAL A 26 -9.24 12.18 -20.88
C VAL A 26 -10.00 13.41 -20.42
N ARG A 27 -10.12 13.60 -19.10
CA ARG A 27 -10.84 14.73 -18.48
C ARG A 27 -10.56 14.84 -16.99
N SER A 28 -10.87 16.00 -16.42
CA SER A 28 -10.98 16.20 -14.96
C SER A 28 -12.46 16.16 -14.55
N VAL A 29 -12.76 15.51 -13.42
CA VAL A 29 -14.12 15.34 -12.89
C VAL A 29 -14.14 15.75 -11.42
N GLN A 30 -15.05 16.66 -11.08
CA GLN A 30 -15.42 17.01 -9.71
C GLN A 30 -16.88 16.63 -9.50
N THR A 31 -17.19 16.04 -8.34
CA THR A 31 -18.55 15.59 -8.03
C THR A 31 -18.92 15.90 -6.58
N PRO A 32 -20.17 16.28 -6.28
CA PRO A 32 -20.59 16.67 -4.93
C PRO A 32 -20.28 15.62 -3.85
N GLU A 33 -20.38 14.32 -4.16
CA GLU A 33 -20.16 13.21 -3.22
C GLU A 33 -18.68 13.07 -2.78
N PHE A 34 -17.79 13.77 -3.49
CA PHE A 34 -16.34 13.77 -3.28
C PHE A 34 -15.83 15.23 -3.17
N ALA A 35 -16.55 16.05 -2.41
CA ALA A 35 -16.18 17.45 -2.17
C ALA A 35 -14.71 17.58 -1.77
N GLY A 36 -13.99 18.49 -2.43
CA GLY A 36 -12.55 18.74 -2.22
C GLY A 36 -11.62 17.76 -2.94
N ILE A 37 -12.13 16.86 -3.78
CA ILE A 37 -11.33 15.92 -4.58
C ILE A 37 -11.62 16.16 -6.07
N THR A 38 -10.57 16.22 -6.88
CA THR A 38 -10.62 16.22 -8.34
C THR A 38 -10.10 14.89 -8.86
N PHE A 39 -10.87 14.24 -9.73
CA PHE A 39 -10.42 13.03 -10.42
C PHE A 39 -9.92 13.37 -11.82
N HIS A 40 -8.68 12.98 -12.13
CA HIS A 40 -8.12 13.12 -13.48
C HIS A 40 -8.12 11.76 -14.17
N GLU A 41 -9.08 11.57 -15.07
CA GLU A 41 -9.23 10.34 -15.83
C GLU A 41 -8.17 10.30 -16.94
N ILE A 42 -7.42 9.20 -17.00
CA ILE A 42 -6.40 8.93 -18.01
C ILE A 42 -6.57 7.52 -18.59
N LEU A 43 -6.12 7.33 -19.83
CA LEU A 43 -5.96 6.01 -20.42
C LEU A 43 -4.57 5.45 -20.07
N ALA A 44 -4.50 4.41 -19.26
CA ALA A 44 -3.26 3.70 -18.99
C ALA A 44 -2.65 3.14 -20.28
N LYS A 45 -1.34 3.33 -20.45
CA LYS A 45 -0.53 2.65 -21.48
C LYS A 45 -0.05 1.26 -21.02
N SER A 46 0.03 1.07 -19.71
CA SER A 46 0.40 -0.20 -19.05
C SER A 46 -0.29 -0.29 -17.68
N ALA A 47 -0.69 -1.50 -17.29
CA ALA A 47 -1.27 -1.78 -15.99
C ALA A 47 -0.22 -2.37 -15.03
N LEU A 48 0.60 -3.31 -15.52
CA LEU A 48 1.64 -4.01 -14.77
C LEU A 48 2.92 -3.18 -14.63
N ASN A 49 3.30 -2.87 -13.38
CA ASN A 49 4.54 -2.17 -13.07
C ASN A 49 5.54 -3.19 -12.53
N ARG A 50 6.65 -3.42 -13.25
CA ARG A 50 7.72 -4.31 -12.79
C ARG A 50 8.46 -3.70 -11.61
N VAL A 51 8.60 -4.47 -10.54
CA VAL A 51 9.44 -4.13 -9.40
C VAL A 51 10.91 -4.43 -9.78
N PRO A 52 11.86 -3.52 -9.54
CA PRO A 52 13.27 -3.77 -9.82
C PRO A 52 13.77 -5.06 -9.11
N GLY A 53 14.55 -5.89 -9.80
CA GLY A 53 14.97 -7.21 -9.30
C GLY A 53 15.86 -7.19 -8.05
N GLN A 54 16.49 -6.05 -7.74
CA GLN A 54 17.25 -5.85 -6.49
C GLN A 54 16.35 -5.47 -5.30
N SER A 55 15.04 -5.35 -5.52
CA SER A 55 14.10 -5.01 -4.45
C SER A 55 13.89 -6.22 -3.54
N ALA A 56 14.05 -6.01 -2.25
CA ALA A 56 13.63 -6.95 -1.22
C ALA A 56 12.09 -6.95 -1.05
N LEU A 57 11.33 -6.97 -2.14
CA LEU A 57 9.88 -7.10 -2.09
C LEU A 57 9.48 -8.51 -2.51
N PRO A 58 8.49 -9.13 -1.85
CA PRO A 58 8.07 -10.51 -2.08
C PRO A 58 7.20 -10.70 -3.35
N PHE A 59 7.24 -9.73 -4.27
CA PHE A 59 6.46 -9.71 -5.52
C PHE A 59 7.23 -9.01 -6.63
N GLY A 60 7.07 -9.49 -7.87
CA GLY A 60 7.76 -8.95 -9.04
C GLY A 60 7.01 -7.84 -9.76
N TYR A 61 5.69 -7.70 -9.50
CA TYR A 61 4.82 -6.78 -10.22
C TYR A 61 3.82 -6.11 -9.29
N THR A 62 3.40 -4.90 -9.66
CA THR A 62 2.34 -4.16 -8.97
C THR A 62 1.34 -3.56 -9.94
N ILE A 63 0.11 -3.35 -9.47
CA ILE A 63 -0.90 -2.56 -10.19
C ILE A 63 -1.33 -1.41 -9.29
N ASN A 64 -1.27 -0.20 -9.85
CA ASN A 64 -1.75 1.02 -9.22
C ASN A 64 -2.88 1.58 -10.11
N PRO A 65 -4.15 1.28 -9.80
CA PRO A 65 -5.30 1.77 -10.58
C PRO A 65 -5.48 3.29 -10.43
N TYR A 66 -5.02 3.82 -9.30
CA TYR A 66 -5.00 5.24 -8.98
C TYR A 66 -3.55 5.73 -8.78
N ARG A 67 -3.35 7.05 -8.81
CA ARG A 67 -2.21 7.73 -8.20
C ARG A 67 -2.76 8.90 -7.37
N GLY A 68 -2.20 9.10 -6.18
CA GLY A 68 -2.83 9.88 -5.12
C GLY A 68 -3.67 9.00 -4.22
N CYS A 69 -3.97 9.49 -3.02
CA CYS A 69 -4.78 8.73 -2.08
C CYS A 69 -5.54 9.66 -1.12
N SER A 70 -6.86 9.63 -1.22
CA SER A 70 -7.78 10.37 -0.34
C SER A 70 -7.78 9.92 1.13
N HIS A 71 -6.97 8.92 1.48
CA HIS A 71 -6.70 8.54 2.87
C HIS A 71 -5.85 9.58 3.63
N ALA A 72 -5.09 10.42 2.91
CA ALA A 72 -4.35 11.56 3.46
C ALA A 72 -3.42 11.24 4.66
N CYS A 73 -2.78 10.07 4.67
CA CYS A 73 -1.89 9.68 5.77
C CYS A 73 -0.65 10.57 5.79
N ALA A 74 -0.35 11.23 6.92
CA ALA A 74 0.79 12.14 7.05
C ALA A 74 2.14 11.44 6.77
N TYR A 75 2.23 10.15 7.08
CA TYR A 75 3.44 9.32 6.90
C TYR A 75 3.53 8.61 5.53
N CYS A 76 2.63 8.88 4.58
CA CYS A 76 2.53 8.06 3.36
C CYS A 76 3.78 8.16 2.47
N PHE A 77 4.48 7.04 2.27
CA PHE A 77 5.69 6.98 1.43
C PHE A 77 5.44 7.20 -0.06
N ALA A 78 4.18 7.17 -0.50
CA ALA A 78 3.77 7.31 -1.90
C ALA A 78 3.51 8.77 -2.32
N ARG A 79 3.44 9.69 -1.35
CA ARG A 79 3.32 11.14 -1.56
C ARG A 79 4.26 11.71 -2.64
N PRO A 80 5.55 11.34 -2.70
CA PRO A 80 6.47 11.86 -3.72
C PRO A 80 6.10 11.49 -5.16
N THR A 81 5.18 10.54 -5.38
CA THR A 81 4.80 10.16 -6.75
C THR A 81 4.00 11.21 -7.50
N HIS A 82 3.47 12.21 -6.79
CA HIS A 82 2.82 13.38 -7.36
C HIS A 82 3.80 14.42 -7.91
N GLU A 83 5.03 14.47 -7.39
CA GLU A 83 6.06 15.40 -7.87
C GLU A 83 6.44 15.11 -9.34
N TYR A 84 6.32 13.85 -9.79
CA TYR A 84 6.50 13.47 -11.20
C TYR A 84 5.45 14.09 -12.15
N LEU A 85 4.37 14.65 -11.60
CA LEU A 85 3.30 15.34 -12.34
C LEU A 85 3.34 16.84 -12.11
N ASN A 86 4.42 17.38 -11.53
CA ASN A 86 4.52 18.77 -11.07
C ASN A 86 3.39 19.16 -10.09
N LEU A 87 2.96 18.20 -9.26
CA LEU A 87 2.00 18.38 -8.17
C LEU A 87 2.72 18.26 -6.83
N ASP A 88 2.18 18.90 -5.80
CA ASP A 88 2.77 18.85 -4.47
C ASP A 88 2.55 17.48 -3.77
N ALA A 89 3.49 17.08 -2.92
CA ALA A 89 3.43 15.79 -2.21
C ALA A 89 2.51 15.80 -0.96
N GLY A 90 1.93 16.95 -0.63
CA GLY A 90 0.99 17.16 0.46
C GLY A 90 -0.44 17.17 -0.03
N LYS A 91 -0.96 18.38 -0.28
CA LYS A 91 -2.39 18.60 -0.55
C LYS A 91 -2.81 17.99 -1.88
N ASP A 92 -2.04 18.22 -2.94
CA ASP A 92 -2.39 17.67 -4.26
C ASP A 92 -2.38 16.13 -4.25
N PHE A 93 -1.51 15.47 -3.48
CA PHE A 93 -1.55 14.01 -3.32
C PHE A 93 -2.86 13.50 -2.71
N ASP A 94 -3.45 14.31 -1.82
CA ASP A 94 -4.66 13.97 -1.09
C ASP A 94 -5.93 14.29 -1.90
N SER A 95 -5.91 15.30 -2.78
CA SER A 95 -7.08 15.80 -3.52
C SER A 95 -7.05 15.61 -5.05
N GLU A 96 -5.90 15.56 -5.70
CA GLU A 96 -5.79 15.41 -7.17
C GLU A 96 -5.51 13.95 -7.51
N ILE A 97 -6.57 13.17 -7.73
CA ILE A 97 -6.49 11.71 -7.89
C ILE A 97 -6.48 11.34 -9.37
N ILE A 98 -5.38 10.75 -9.83
CA ILE A 98 -5.25 10.26 -11.20
C ILE A 98 -5.90 8.87 -11.28
N VAL A 99 -6.81 8.68 -12.24
CA VAL A 99 -7.61 7.46 -12.40
C VAL A 99 -7.34 6.81 -13.75
N LYS A 100 -6.88 5.56 -13.74
CA LYS A 100 -6.63 4.78 -14.96
C LYS A 100 -7.90 4.05 -15.40
N VAL A 101 -8.78 4.73 -16.14
CA VAL A 101 -10.14 4.23 -16.41
C VAL A 101 -10.20 2.95 -17.26
N ASN A 102 -9.18 2.69 -18.08
CA ASN A 102 -9.08 1.48 -18.92
C ASN A 102 -8.14 0.39 -18.34
N VAL A 103 -7.76 0.49 -17.06
CA VAL A 103 -6.71 -0.37 -16.46
C VAL A 103 -7.00 -1.87 -16.62
N ALA A 104 -8.25 -2.31 -16.48
CA ALA A 104 -8.62 -3.72 -16.60
C ALA A 104 -8.47 -4.24 -18.04
N GLU A 105 -8.78 -3.41 -19.04
CA GLU A 105 -8.62 -3.78 -20.46
C GLU A 105 -7.15 -3.94 -20.84
N VAL A 106 -6.34 -2.97 -20.43
CA VAL A 106 -4.88 -3.00 -20.64
C VAL A 106 -4.27 -4.21 -19.94
N LEU A 107 -4.69 -4.47 -18.70
CA LEU A 107 -4.22 -5.61 -17.93
C LEU A 107 -4.52 -6.94 -18.64
N ARG A 108 -5.75 -7.17 -19.12
CA ARG A 108 -6.09 -8.39 -19.86
C ARG A 108 -5.19 -8.59 -21.08
N LYS A 109 -4.92 -7.52 -21.84
CA LYS A 109 -4.00 -7.57 -22.99
C LYS A 109 -2.57 -7.90 -22.58
N GLU A 110 -2.10 -7.37 -21.47
CA GLU A 110 -0.74 -7.66 -20.95
C GLU A 110 -0.61 -9.11 -20.45
N LEU A 111 -1.62 -9.62 -19.74
CA LEU A 111 -1.64 -10.98 -19.19
C LEU A 111 -1.82 -12.07 -20.26
N ALA A 112 -2.44 -11.74 -21.40
CA ALA A 112 -2.61 -12.66 -22.52
C ALA A 112 -1.34 -12.85 -23.38
N LYS A 113 -0.27 -12.09 -23.13
CA LYS A 113 0.98 -12.22 -23.89
C LYS A 113 1.62 -13.59 -23.61
N PRO A 114 2.11 -14.33 -24.63
CA PRO A 114 2.72 -15.65 -24.45
C PRO A 114 3.89 -15.69 -23.44
N GLY A 115 4.60 -14.57 -23.28
CA GLY A 115 5.73 -14.46 -22.34
C GLY A 115 5.34 -14.11 -20.89
N TRP A 116 4.05 -14.04 -20.56
CA TRP A 116 3.64 -13.72 -19.19
C TRP A 116 3.84 -14.92 -18.25
N GLY A 117 4.81 -14.80 -17.34
CA GLY A 117 5.21 -15.86 -16.40
C GLY A 117 4.31 -16.04 -15.18
N LYS A 118 3.12 -15.40 -15.13
CA LYS A 118 2.17 -15.48 -14.00
C LYS A 118 2.80 -15.14 -12.64
N HIS A 119 3.69 -14.15 -12.63
CA HIS A 119 4.33 -13.67 -11.41
C HIS A 119 3.27 -13.07 -10.45
N PRO A 120 3.43 -13.19 -9.12
CA PRO A 120 2.55 -12.54 -8.17
C PRO A 120 2.46 -11.03 -8.38
N VAL A 121 1.25 -10.51 -8.36
CA VAL A 121 0.94 -9.08 -8.57
C VAL A 121 0.40 -8.46 -7.29
N ALA A 122 1.06 -7.42 -6.79
CA ALA A 122 0.64 -6.71 -5.59
C ALA A 122 -0.18 -5.44 -5.88
N LEU A 123 -1.26 -5.27 -5.12
CA LEU A 123 -2.12 -4.09 -5.07
C LEU A 123 -2.00 -3.46 -3.67
N GLY A 124 -2.15 -2.14 -3.58
CA GLY A 124 -1.99 -1.44 -2.30
C GLY A 124 -0.58 -0.95 -1.99
N THR A 125 0.27 -0.81 -3.01
CA THR A 125 1.66 -0.40 -2.84
C THR A 125 1.84 1.11 -2.92
N ASN A 126 1.46 1.76 -4.03
CA ASN A 126 1.65 3.20 -4.20
C ASN A 126 0.35 4.03 -4.09
N THR A 127 -0.78 3.35 -3.96
CA THR A 127 -2.09 3.92 -3.72
C THR A 127 -2.94 2.86 -3.03
N ASP A 128 -4.03 3.27 -2.38
CA ASP A 128 -4.97 2.32 -1.85
C ASP A 128 -6.00 1.91 -2.92
N PRO A 129 -6.14 0.60 -3.25
CA PRO A 129 -7.07 0.13 -4.27
C PRO A 129 -8.55 0.31 -3.87
N TYR A 130 -8.83 0.43 -2.58
CA TYR A 130 -10.18 0.58 -2.01
C TYR A 130 -10.37 1.91 -1.28
N GLN A 131 -9.61 2.94 -1.65
CA GLN A 131 -9.93 4.32 -1.26
C GLN A 131 -11.30 4.75 -1.79
N ARG A 132 -11.81 5.89 -1.33
CA ARG A 132 -13.14 6.40 -1.70
C ARG A 132 -13.39 6.43 -3.22
N ALA A 133 -12.39 6.75 -4.03
CA ALA A 133 -12.48 6.76 -5.50
C ALA A 133 -13.03 5.44 -6.09
N GLU A 134 -12.70 4.30 -5.48
CA GLU A 134 -13.15 2.98 -5.92
C GLU A 134 -14.67 2.77 -5.74
N GLY A 135 -15.32 3.57 -4.90
CA GLY A 135 -16.79 3.59 -4.79
C GLY A 135 -17.47 4.12 -6.04
N ARG A 136 -16.79 5.02 -6.79
CA ARG A 136 -17.27 5.60 -8.04
C ARG A 136 -16.81 4.79 -9.25
N TYR A 137 -15.51 4.54 -9.35
CA TYR A 137 -14.90 4.01 -10.57
C TYR A 137 -15.00 2.48 -10.69
N ARG A 138 -15.10 1.78 -9.57
CA ARG A 138 -15.30 0.33 -9.53
C ARG A 138 -14.29 -0.45 -10.41
N LEU A 139 -13.01 -0.08 -10.35
CA LEU A 139 -11.97 -0.67 -11.20
C LEU A 139 -11.52 -2.04 -10.69
N MET A 140 -11.64 -2.29 -9.37
CA MET A 140 -11.11 -3.49 -8.74
C MET A 140 -11.75 -4.80 -9.22
N PRO A 141 -13.07 -4.91 -9.42
CA PRO A 141 -13.66 -6.14 -9.95
C PRO A 141 -13.07 -6.59 -11.28
N GLY A 142 -12.84 -5.65 -12.20
CA GLY A 142 -12.21 -5.94 -13.50
C GLY A 142 -10.76 -6.38 -13.38
N ILE A 143 -10.01 -5.81 -12.43
CA ILE A 143 -8.62 -6.17 -12.16
C ILE A 143 -8.52 -7.57 -11.53
N ILE A 144 -9.35 -7.86 -10.51
CA ILE A 144 -9.39 -9.15 -9.82
C ILE A 144 -9.74 -10.26 -10.82
N ALA A 145 -10.78 -10.05 -11.64
CA ALA A 145 -11.18 -11.01 -12.66
C ALA A 145 -10.05 -11.27 -13.67
N ALA A 146 -9.41 -10.23 -14.21
CA ALA A 146 -8.32 -10.39 -15.17
C ALA A 146 -7.13 -11.18 -14.60
N LEU A 147 -6.73 -10.92 -13.36
CA LEU A 147 -5.66 -11.66 -12.69
C LEU A 147 -6.05 -13.13 -12.47
N ALA A 148 -7.23 -13.39 -11.90
CA ALA A 148 -7.69 -14.73 -11.61
C ALA A 148 -7.91 -15.58 -12.88
N GLU A 149 -8.52 -15.02 -13.93
CA GLU A 149 -8.76 -15.69 -15.21
C GLU A 149 -7.46 -16.06 -15.94
N SER A 150 -6.42 -15.22 -15.81
CA SER A 150 -5.10 -15.52 -16.39
C SER A 150 -4.28 -16.56 -15.58
N GLY A 151 -4.76 -16.96 -14.41
CA GLY A 151 -4.00 -17.80 -13.48
C GLY A 151 -2.88 -17.06 -12.74
N THR A 152 -2.96 -15.73 -12.64
CA THR A 152 -1.94 -14.89 -12.00
C THR A 152 -2.26 -14.71 -10.50
N PRO A 153 -1.36 -15.09 -9.58
CA PRO A 153 -1.53 -14.84 -8.15
C PRO A 153 -1.60 -13.34 -7.84
N LEU A 154 -2.38 -12.98 -6.83
CA LEU A 154 -2.50 -11.58 -6.39
C LEU A 154 -2.40 -11.42 -4.88
N SER A 155 -1.86 -10.27 -4.46
CA SER A 155 -1.89 -9.84 -3.07
C SER A 155 -2.53 -8.45 -2.96
N LEU A 156 -3.38 -8.25 -1.98
CA LEU A 156 -4.11 -7.01 -1.76
C LEU A 156 -3.86 -6.45 -0.36
N LEU A 157 -3.27 -5.26 -0.30
CA LEU A 157 -3.14 -4.47 0.92
C LEU A 157 -4.06 -3.24 0.84
N THR A 158 -4.82 -2.96 1.89
CA THR A 158 -5.70 -1.78 1.93
C THR A 158 -5.93 -1.28 3.36
N LYS A 159 -6.29 0.00 3.50
CA LYS A 159 -6.92 0.60 4.69
C LYS A 159 -8.44 0.77 4.49
N GLY A 160 -8.93 0.64 3.27
CA GLY A 160 -10.32 0.88 2.88
C GLY A 160 -11.25 -0.29 3.21
N THR A 161 -12.42 0.01 3.79
CA THR A 161 -13.46 -0.98 4.11
C THR A 161 -14.32 -1.36 2.90
N LEU A 162 -14.17 -0.65 1.78
CA LEU A 162 -14.89 -0.94 0.54
C LEU A 162 -14.51 -2.30 -0.06
N LEU A 163 -13.37 -2.87 0.35
CA LEU A 163 -12.99 -4.26 0.10
C LEU A 163 -14.14 -5.24 0.35
N ARG A 164 -14.98 -4.99 1.37
CA ARG A 164 -16.13 -5.82 1.73
C ARG A 164 -17.09 -6.09 0.56
N ARG A 165 -17.21 -5.13 -0.37
CA ARG A 165 -18.05 -5.24 -1.57
C ARG A 165 -17.60 -6.39 -2.49
N ASP A 166 -16.30 -6.66 -2.54
CA ASP A 166 -15.71 -7.56 -3.53
C ASP A 166 -15.21 -8.88 -2.89
N LEU A 167 -15.57 -9.17 -1.63
CA LEU A 167 -15.12 -10.39 -0.92
C LEU A 167 -15.63 -11.68 -1.58
N ASP A 168 -16.86 -11.69 -2.09
CA ASP A 168 -17.39 -12.81 -2.88
C ASP A 168 -16.50 -13.10 -4.11
N LEU A 169 -16.09 -12.04 -4.81
CA LEU A 169 -15.23 -12.14 -5.98
C LEU A 169 -13.82 -12.61 -5.61
N LEU A 170 -13.27 -12.15 -4.49
CA LEU A 170 -11.97 -12.61 -3.99
C LEU A 170 -12.01 -14.08 -3.53
N ALA A 171 -13.12 -14.52 -2.94
CA ALA A 171 -13.35 -15.92 -2.56
C ALA A 171 -13.57 -16.83 -3.78
N GLU A 172 -14.08 -16.31 -4.90
CA GLU A 172 -14.06 -17.00 -6.20
C GLU A 172 -12.63 -17.09 -6.74
N ALA A 173 -11.91 -15.96 -6.77
CA ALA A 173 -10.56 -15.88 -7.30
C ALA A 173 -9.61 -16.82 -6.56
N SER A 174 -9.74 -16.94 -5.23
CA SER A 174 -8.90 -17.80 -4.39
C SER A 174 -9.00 -19.30 -4.72
N ARG A 175 -10.08 -19.73 -5.40
CA ARG A 175 -10.22 -21.10 -5.88
C ARG A 175 -9.43 -21.39 -7.16
N ARG A 176 -8.99 -20.35 -7.85
CA ARG A 176 -8.25 -20.45 -9.13
C ARG A 176 -6.78 -20.10 -8.96
N VAL A 177 -6.50 -19.07 -8.16
CA VAL A 177 -5.17 -18.54 -7.94
C VAL A 177 -4.94 -18.26 -6.46
N PRO A 178 -3.68 -18.28 -6.00
CA PRO A 178 -3.36 -17.81 -4.66
C PRO A 178 -3.73 -16.33 -4.49
N VAL A 179 -4.43 -16.02 -3.40
CA VAL A 179 -4.91 -14.67 -3.05
C VAL A 179 -4.50 -14.36 -1.62
N ASP A 180 -3.62 -13.37 -1.46
CA ASP A 180 -3.19 -12.89 -0.15
C ASP A 180 -3.91 -11.57 0.18
N ILE A 181 -4.59 -11.48 1.33
CA ILE A 181 -5.31 -10.27 1.75
C ILE A 181 -4.72 -9.74 3.04
N ALA A 182 -4.51 -8.43 3.11
CA ALA A 182 -4.10 -7.76 4.33
C ALA A 182 -4.76 -6.39 4.51
N LEU A 183 -5.09 -6.07 5.76
CA LEU A 183 -5.57 -4.75 6.18
C LEU A 183 -4.45 -4.02 6.91
N SER A 184 -4.18 -2.78 6.51
CA SER A 184 -3.28 -1.88 7.23
C SER A 184 -4.02 -1.25 8.42
N ILE A 185 -3.68 -1.69 9.63
CA ILE A 185 -4.24 -1.20 10.88
C ILE A 185 -3.08 -0.93 11.83
N ALA A 186 -2.60 0.31 11.83
CA ALA A 186 -1.39 0.70 12.54
C ALA A 186 -1.67 1.34 13.91
N ILE A 187 -2.78 2.06 14.04
CA ILE A 187 -3.08 2.93 15.19
C ILE A 187 -4.38 2.46 15.86
N TYR A 188 -4.31 2.07 17.13
CA TYR A 188 -5.46 1.58 17.91
C TYR A 188 -5.99 2.61 18.92
N ASP A 189 -5.54 3.85 18.77
CA ASP A 189 -6.09 5.04 19.42
C ASP A 189 -6.87 5.85 18.37
N ASP A 190 -8.18 6.00 18.55
CA ASP A 190 -9.06 6.63 17.56
C ASP A 190 -8.72 8.11 17.32
N ASN A 191 -8.31 8.85 18.35
CA ASN A 191 -7.96 10.26 18.21
C ASN A 191 -6.67 10.43 17.42
N LEU A 192 -5.64 9.65 17.75
CA LEU A 192 -4.38 9.64 17.02
C LEU A 192 -4.58 9.18 15.57
N GLN A 193 -5.41 8.16 15.36
CA GLN A 193 -5.74 7.65 14.03
C GLN A 193 -6.40 8.71 13.15
N GLN A 194 -7.42 9.40 13.67
CA GLN A 194 -8.09 10.49 12.95
C GLN A 194 -7.19 11.69 12.71
N SER A 195 -6.23 11.96 13.60
CA SER A 195 -5.26 13.04 13.42
C SER A 195 -4.22 12.72 12.33
N VAL A 196 -3.66 11.51 12.32
CA VAL A 196 -2.52 11.15 11.43
C VAL A 196 -2.93 10.55 10.09
N GLU A 197 -4.10 9.92 10.01
CA GLU A 197 -4.64 9.31 8.80
C GLU A 197 -6.15 9.61 8.60
N PRO A 198 -6.53 10.91 8.52
CA PRO A 198 -7.91 11.40 8.63
C PRO A 198 -8.86 10.86 7.56
N GLY A 199 -8.35 10.54 6.37
CA GLY A 199 -9.18 10.02 5.28
C GLY A 199 -9.47 8.52 5.37
N THR A 200 -8.88 7.81 6.34
CA THR A 200 -9.02 6.36 6.48
C THR A 200 -10.22 5.99 7.36
N PRO A 201 -10.89 4.84 7.10
CA PRO A 201 -11.89 4.31 8.02
C PRO A 201 -11.31 4.06 9.42
N SER A 202 -12.16 4.19 10.45
CA SER A 202 -11.74 3.97 11.83
C SER A 202 -11.15 2.58 12.05
N THR A 203 -10.35 2.42 13.10
CA THR A 203 -9.73 1.14 13.44
C THR A 203 -10.78 0.06 13.68
N LYS A 204 -11.88 0.39 14.36
CA LYS A 204 -13.04 -0.51 14.51
C LYS A 204 -13.61 -0.97 13.16
N ALA A 205 -13.76 -0.06 12.20
CA ALA A 205 -14.30 -0.39 10.88
C ALA A 205 -13.34 -1.29 10.07
N ARG A 206 -12.03 -1.04 10.18
CA ARG A 206 -11.01 -1.88 9.54
C ARG A 206 -10.93 -3.28 10.16
N LEU A 207 -11.04 -3.40 11.48
CA LEU A 207 -11.15 -4.70 12.16
C LEU A 207 -12.42 -5.46 11.75
N ALA A 208 -13.56 -4.79 11.58
CA ALA A 208 -14.76 -5.41 11.03
C ALA A 208 -14.57 -5.92 9.58
N ALA A 209 -13.73 -5.23 8.79
CA ALA A 209 -13.35 -5.74 7.46
C ALA A 209 -12.48 -7.00 7.55
N VAL A 210 -11.57 -7.08 8.52
CA VAL A 210 -10.80 -8.33 8.79
C VAL A 210 -11.76 -9.48 9.09
N THR A 211 -12.73 -9.27 10.00
CA THR A 211 -13.74 -10.29 10.32
C THR A 211 -14.53 -10.72 9.09
N ALA A 212 -14.99 -9.77 8.26
CA ALA A 212 -15.71 -10.08 7.03
C ALA A 212 -14.87 -10.91 6.03
N VAL A 213 -13.55 -10.66 5.93
CA VAL A 213 -12.65 -11.49 5.11
C VAL A 213 -12.63 -12.93 5.64
N ARG A 214 -12.49 -13.10 6.96
CA ARG A 214 -12.43 -14.41 7.62
C ARG A 214 -13.73 -15.21 7.51
N GLU A 215 -14.87 -14.54 7.59
CA GLU A 215 -16.20 -15.15 7.39
C GLU A 215 -16.38 -15.76 5.99
N ARG A 216 -15.58 -15.32 5.00
CA ARG A 216 -15.54 -15.93 3.66
C ARG A 216 -14.48 -17.02 3.50
N GLY A 217 -13.87 -17.46 4.59
CA GLY A 217 -12.86 -18.52 4.60
C GLY A 217 -11.49 -18.09 4.05
N LEU A 218 -11.26 -16.77 3.88
CA LEU A 218 -10.01 -16.23 3.36
C LEU A 218 -9.08 -15.81 4.50
N ASP A 219 -7.78 -16.08 4.40
CA ASP A 219 -6.79 -15.55 5.33
C ASP A 219 -6.65 -14.03 5.21
N CYS A 220 -6.47 -13.37 6.35
CA CYS A 220 -6.35 -11.92 6.44
C CYS A 220 -5.23 -11.53 7.38
N GLY A 221 -4.13 -11.02 6.82
CA GLY A 221 -3.07 -10.39 7.60
C GLY A 221 -3.48 -9.00 8.10
N VAL A 222 -2.84 -8.56 9.18
CA VAL A 222 -2.90 -7.17 9.64
C VAL A 222 -1.51 -6.56 9.59
N PHE A 223 -1.37 -5.42 8.91
CA PHE A 223 -0.11 -4.71 8.79
C PHE A 223 -0.12 -3.54 9.78
N MET A 224 0.61 -3.70 10.88
CA MET A 224 0.92 -2.64 11.84
C MET A 224 2.11 -1.82 11.34
N MET A 225 1.89 -1.13 10.22
CA MET A 225 2.93 -0.42 9.47
C MET A 225 2.38 0.96 9.08
N PRO A 226 2.86 2.06 9.70
CA PRO A 226 3.99 2.14 10.63
C PRO A 226 3.62 2.01 12.12
N ILE A 227 4.53 1.45 12.92
CA ILE A 227 4.61 1.77 14.35
C ILE A 227 5.27 3.14 14.49
N LEU A 228 4.55 4.09 15.08
CA LEU A 228 4.98 5.47 15.35
C LEU A 228 5.77 5.56 16.66
N PRO A 229 7.06 5.96 16.62
CA PRO A 229 7.88 6.14 17.82
C PRO A 229 7.24 7.05 18.86
N PHE A 230 7.30 6.67 20.13
CA PHE A 230 6.76 7.37 21.30
C PHE A 230 5.23 7.57 21.32
N LEU A 231 4.52 7.12 20.29
CA LEU A 231 3.06 7.26 20.16
C LEU A 231 2.35 5.91 20.21
N THR A 232 2.91 4.88 19.56
CA THR A 232 2.28 3.54 19.42
C THR A 232 3.23 2.39 19.73
N ASP A 233 4.41 2.68 20.27
CA ASP A 233 5.50 1.73 20.51
C ASP A 233 5.62 1.25 21.97
N THR A 234 4.67 1.64 22.83
CA THR A 234 4.61 1.14 24.21
C THR A 234 4.14 -0.31 24.23
N ARG A 235 4.62 -1.09 25.21
CA ARG A 235 4.22 -2.51 25.32
C ARG A 235 2.71 -2.68 25.48
N ALA A 236 2.07 -1.81 26.26
CA ALA A 236 0.62 -1.85 26.48
C ALA A 236 -0.16 -1.57 25.18
N HIS A 237 0.23 -0.56 24.41
CA HIS A 237 -0.42 -0.26 23.13
C HIS A 237 -0.26 -1.40 22.13
N LEU A 238 0.96 -1.97 22.03
CA LEU A 238 1.24 -3.08 21.12
C LEU A 238 0.47 -4.34 21.49
N ASP A 239 0.41 -4.67 22.79
CA ASP A 239 -0.32 -5.85 23.26
C ASP A 239 -1.83 -5.71 23.01
N ASP A 240 -2.40 -4.53 23.29
CA ASP A 240 -3.81 -4.26 23.04
C ASP A 240 -4.16 -4.31 21.54
N ALA A 241 -3.32 -3.71 20.70
CA ALA A 241 -3.48 -3.78 19.24
C ALA A 241 -3.49 -5.22 18.72
N LEU A 242 -2.57 -6.06 19.19
CA LEU A 242 -2.49 -7.48 18.81
C LEU A 242 -3.69 -8.27 19.32
N ARG A 243 -4.13 -8.02 20.56
CA ARG A 243 -5.35 -8.60 21.14
C ARG A 243 -6.58 -8.28 20.29
N GLN A 244 -6.74 -7.02 19.88
CA GLN A 244 -7.85 -6.58 19.04
C GLN A 244 -7.78 -7.19 17.63
N ALA A 245 -6.60 -7.22 17.01
CA ALA A 245 -6.39 -7.87 15.71
C ALA A 245 -6.75 -9.37 15.76
N LYS A 246 -6.30 -10.07 16.81
CA LYS A 246 -6.63 -11.49 17.03
C LYS A 246 -8.13 -11.69 17.21
N ALA A 247 -8.79 -10.86 18.02
CA ALA A 247 -10.23 -10.93 18.26
C ALA A 247 -11.05 -10.72 16.97
N ALA A 248 -10.57 -9.87 16.05
CA ALA A 248 -11.18 -9.68 14.74
C ALA A 248 -10.96 -10.85 13.76
N GLY A 249 -10.09 -11.80 14.10
CA GLY A 249 -9.81 -13.01 13.32
C GLY A 249 -8.56 -12.92 12.44
N ALA A 250 -7.67 -11.94 12.64
CA ALA A 250 -6.43 -11.83 11.86
C ALA A 250 -5.64 -13.15 11.89
N SER A 251 -5.16 -13.58 10.72
CA SER A 251 -4.36 -14.81 10.57
C SER A 251 -2.88 -14.57 10.88
N SER A 252 -2.42 -13.33 10.71
CA SER A 252 -1.04 -12.93 10.97
C SER A 252 -0.92 -11.43 11.21
N VAL A 253 0.17 -11.01 11.85
CA VAL A 253 0.55 -9.60 11.95
C VAL A 253 1.95 -9.39 11.43
N LEU A 254 2.09 -8.39 10.56
CA LEU A 254 3.38 -7.83 10.16
C LEU A 254 3.52 -6.41 10.71
N TYR A 255 4.74 -6.01 11.05
CA TYR A 255 5.02 -4.71 11.62
C TYR A 255 6.27 -4.08 11.01
N CYS A 256 6.34 -2.77 11.08
CA CYS A 256 7.53 -2.01 10.71
C CYS A 256 7.51 -0.68 11.43
N ALA A 257 8.69 -0.20 11.85
CA ALA A 257 8.82 1.16 12.35
C ALA A 257 8.50 2.17 11.24
N LEU A 258 8.06 3.35 11.64
CA LEU A 258 7.95 4.50 10.75
C LEU A 258 9.23 4.70 9.92
N ASN A 259 9.04 4.94 8.63
CA ASN A 259 10.08 5.44 7.74
C ASN A 259 9.61 6.76 7.12
N LEU A 260 10.54 7.71 7.00
CA LEU A 260 10.28 9.07 6.55
C LEU A 260 11.22 9.42 5.40
N LYS A 261 10.77 9.16 4.16
CA LYS A 261 11.49 9.63 2.96
C LYS A 261 11.64 11.15 3.03
N PRO A 262 12.69 11.75 2.45
CA PRO A 262 12.96 13.19 2.58
C PRO A 262 11.74 14.09 2.35
N THR A 263 11.04 13.94 1.22
CA THR A 263 9.80 14.69 0.91
C THR A 263 8.68 14.45 1.93
N VAL A 264 8.53 13.21 2.42
CA VAL A 264 7.46 12.83 3.36
C VAL A 264 7.77 13.32 4.78
N LYS A 265 9.06 13.38 5.14
CA LYS A 265 9.53 13.85 6.44
C LYS A 265 9.02 15.24 6.74
N GLN A 266 9.05 16.15 5.78
CA GLN A 266 8.55 17.52 5.96
C GLN A 266 7.06 17.53 6.36
N TRP A 267 6.21 16.81 5.62
CA TRP A 267 4.77 16.73 5.90
C TRP A 267 4.47 16.07 7.24
N TYR A 268 5.18 14.99 7.56
CA TYR A 268 5.03 14.33 8.86
C TYR A 268 5.45 15.23 10.03
N LEU A 269 6.55 16.00 9.88
CA LEU A 269 7.02 16.91 10.92
C LEU A 269 6.07 18.10 11.12
N GLN A 270 5.42 18.61 10.07
CA GLN A 270 4.38 19.63 10.20
C GLN A 270 3.18 19.12 11.00
N TRP A 271 2.74 17.89 10.71
CA TRP A 271 1.70 17.22 11.51
C TRP A 271 2.14 17.06 12.97
N LEU A 272 3.37 16.58 13.18
CA LEU A 272 3.92 16.35 14.52
C LEU A 272 4.07 17.65 15.33
N GLU A 273 4.52 18.73 14.71
CA GLU A 273 4.64 20.05 15.34
C GLU A 273 3.28 20.59 15.79
N ARG A 274 2.24 20.39 14.97
CA ARG A 274 0.87 20.83 15.29
C ARG A 274 0.25 20.00 16.41
N ASP A 275 0.33 18.67 16.33
CA ASP A 275 -0.48 17.78 17.18
C ASP A 275 0.31 17.20 18.37
N HIS A 276 1.64 17.12 18.26
CA HIS A 276 2.54 16.57 19.28
C HIS A 276 3.88 17.36 19.38
N PRO A 277 3.84 18.70 19.58
CA PRO A 277 5.04 19.55 19.53
C PRO A 277 6.17 19.09 20.46
N GLN A 278 5.83 18.51 21.62
CA GLN A 278 6.77 17.96 22.60
C GLN A 278 7.63 16.79 22.06
N LEU A 279 7.18 16.10 21.00
CA LEU A 279 7.89 14.99 20.39
C LEU A 279 8.80 15.42 19.23
N LEU A 280 8.63 16.65 18.72
CA LEU A 280 9.36 17.14 17.55
C LEU A 280 10.89 17.02 17.71
N PRO A 281 11.53 17.45 18.82
CA PRO A 281 12.98 17.31 18.97
C PRO A 281 13.45 15.85 18.90
N ARG A 282 12.68 14.93 19.49
CA ARG A 282 13.01 13.50 19.52
C ARG A 282 12.91 12.86 18.13
N TYR A 283 11.92 13.27 17.33
CA TYR A 283 11.78 12.81 15.96
C TYR A 283 12.86 13.37 15.03
N LEU A 284 13.25 14.63 15.22
CA LEU A 284 14.37 15.23 14.48
C LEU A 284 15.67 14.47 14.73
N GLU A 285 15.96 14.13 15.99
CA GLU A 285 17.10 13.30 16.37
C GLU A 285 16.99 11.88 15.80
N LEU A 286 15.87 11.20 16.03
CA LEU A 286 15.66 9.81 15.63
C LEU A 286 15.81 9.62 14.11
N PHE A 287 15.35 10.59 13.31
CA PHE A 287 15.42 10.54 11.85
C PHE A 287 16.51 11.46 11.28
N ALA A 288 17.51 11.87 12.06
CA ALA A 288 18.64 12.67 11.57
C ALA A 288 19.47 11.91 10.53
N GLY A 289 19.66 10.60 10.74
CA GLY A 289 20.48 9.72 9.91
C GLY A 289 19.83 9.24 8.60
N GLY A 290 18.60 9.66 8.29
CA GLY A 290 17.96 9.37 7.00
C GLY A 290 16.51 8.90 7.11
N THR A 291 16.12 8.04 6.17
CA THR A 291 14.71 7.61 5.99
C THR A 291 14.22 6.64 7.05
N TYR A 292 15.10 5.77 7.54
CA TYR A 292 14.71 4.69 8.45
C TYR A 292 14.98 5.07 9.89
N ALA A 293 14.15 4.57 10.81
CA ALA A 293 14.49 4.60 12.22
C ALA A 293 15.82 3.82 12.45
N PRO A 294 16.66 4.25 13.41
CA PRO A 294 17.96 3.64 13.66
C PRO A 294 17.86 2.14 13.94
N LYS A 295 18.93 1.40 13.62
CA LYS A 295 18.97 -0.06 13.80
C LYS A 295 18.67 -0.46 15.25
N GLU A 296 19.16 0.32 16.20
CA GLU A 296 18.98 0.16 17.64
C GLU A 296 17.50 0.27 18.02
N TYR A 297 16.80 1.28 17.49
CA TYR A 297 15.36 1.44 17.71
C TYR A 297 14.58 0.26 17.11
N ARG A 298 14.93 -0.17 15.89
CA ARG A 298 14.26 -1.31 15.22
C ARG A 298 14.48 -2.63 15.97
N ALA A 299 15.70 -2.84 16.49
CA ALA A 299 16.00 -3.99 17.35
C ALA A 299 15.24 -3.94 18.67
N TRP A 300 15.18 -2.78 19.32
CA TRP A 300 14.40 -2.56 20.55
C TRP A 300 12.90 -2.80 20.34
N LEU A 301 12.35 -2.32 19.23
CA LEU A 301 10.95 -2.54 18.86
C LEU A 301 10.69 -4.03 18.62
N ALA A 302 11.57 -4.70 17.87
CA ALA A 302 11.46 -6.13 17.59
C ALA A 302 11.48 -6.98 18.86
N ALA A 303 12.37 -6.67 19.82
CA ALA A 303 12.45 -7.36 21.10
C ALA A 303 11.15 -7.23 21.92
N ARG A 304 10.37 -6.17 21.70
CA ARG A 304 9.10 -5.91 22.40
C ARG A 304 7.90 -6.52 21.71
N ILE A 305 7.75 -6.34 20.39
CA ILE A 305 6.55 -6.76 19.67
C ILE A 305 6.58 -8.25 19.30
N LYS A 306 7.75 -8.83 18.95
CA LYS A 306 7.81 -10.23 18.52
C LYS A 306 7.25 -11.19 19.57
N PRO A 307 7.62 -11.13 20.87
CA PRO A 307 7.04 -12.01 21.88
C PRO A 307 5.51 -11.88 22.01
N LEU A 308 4.97 -10.68 21.83
CA LEU A 308 3.53 -10.43 21.89
C LEU A 308 2.82 -11.06 20.68
N ILE A 309 3.38 -10.93 19.47
CA ILE A 309 2.84 -11.58 18.26
C ILE A 309 2.74 -13.10 18.47
N ARG A 310 3.75 -13.73 19.10
CA ARG A 310 3.72 -15.15 19.44
C ARG A 310 2.64 -15.47 20.48
N ALA A 311 2.56 -14.68 21.54
CA ALA A 311 1.59 -14.86 22.62
C ALA A 311 0.13 -14.81 22.12
N HIS A 312 -0.15 -13.97 21.11
CA HIS A 312 -1.47 -13.88 20.47
C HIS A 312 -1.66 -14.89 19.31
N GLY A 313 -0.66 -15.70 18.98
CA GLY A 313 -0.71 -16.68 17.88
C GLY A 313 -0.92 -16.02 16.52
N LEU A 314 -0.13 -14.97 16.23
CA LEU A 314 -0.21 -14.15 15.02
C LEU A 314 1.07 -14.23 14.14
N GLU A 315 1.92 -15.25 14.37
CA GLU A 315 3.15 -15.47 13.60
C GLU A 315 2.92 -16.01 12.17
N GLY A 316 1.68 -16.38 11.83
CA GLY A 316 1.32 -17.16 10.63
C GLY A 316 1.55 -16.48 9.26
N GLY A 317 2.23 -15.34 9.21
CA GLY A 317 2.60 -14.71 7.95
C GLY A 317 3.75 -15.49 7.33
N ARG A 318 3.57 -16.03 6.12
CA ARG A 318 4.71 -16.59 5.37
C ARG A 318 5.68 -15.43 5.12
N THR A 319 6.89 -15.50 5.66
CA THR A 319 7.93 -14.50 5.37
C THR A 319 8.81 -15.00 4.24
N ASP A 320 9.17 -14.10 3.33
CA ASP A 320 10.08 -14.44 2.26
C ASP A 320 11.49 -14.50 2.87
N PRO A 321 12.22 -15.61 2.76
CA PRO A 321 13.51 -15.76 3.42
C PRO A 321 14.58 -14.82 2.88
N SER A 322 14.42 -14.30 1.65
CA SER A 322 15.35 -13.34 1.05
C SER A 322 15.05 -11.90 1.45
N THR A 323 13.80 -11.58 1.77
CA THR A 323 13.38 -10.19 2.02
C THR A 323 12.86 -9.91 3.42
N GLY A 324 12.51 -10.95 4.18
CA GLY A 324 11.74 -10.93 5.43
C GLY A 324 10.39 -10.24 5.37
N GLY A 325 9.94 -9.82 4.19
CA GLY A 325 8.59 -9.32 3.93
C GLY A 325 7.58 -10.46 3.79
N PRO A 326 6.28 -10.15 3.68
CA PRO A 326 5.23 -11.15 3.54
C PRO A 326 5.33 -11.88 2.19
N ARG A 327 5.76 -13.14 2.20
CA ARG A 327 5.83 -14.02 1.03
C ARG A 327 4.45 -14.28 0.48
N SER A 328 4.28 -14.04 -0.82
CA SER A 328 3.04 -14.43 -1.49
C SER A 328 2.84 -15.94 -1.44
N SER A 329 1.61 -16.38 -1.17
CA SER A 329 1.24 -17.79 -1.29
C SER A 329 1.48 -18.35 -2.70
N GLY A 330 1.49 -17.49 -3.73
CA GLY A 330 1.82 -17.85 -5.11
C GLY A 330 3.29 -18.20 -5.38
N LEU A 331 4.21 -17.87 -4.47
CA LEU A 331 5.63 -18.27 -4.57
C LEU A 331 5.91 -19.65 -3.96
N ALA A 332 4.87 -20.38 -3.55
CA ALA A 332 5.00 -21.74 -3.01
C ALA A 332 4.81 -22.83 -4.08
N SER A 333 4.11 -22.51 -5.17
CA SER A 333 3.80 -23.44 -6.27
C SER A 333 4.83 -23.40 -7.40
N SER A 334 5.65 -22.36 -7.48
CA SER A 334 6.79 -22.27 -8.39
C SER A 334 8.05 -22.14 -7.55
N GLY A 335 9.03 -23.02 -7.78
CA GLY A 335 10.38 -22.81 -7.25
C GLY A 335 10.79 -21.37 -7.59
N SER A 336 11.31 -20.64 -6.59
CA SER A 336 11.64 -19.22 -6.72
C SER A 336 12.59 -19.00 -7.91
N LEU A 337 12.04 -18.59 -9.06
CA LEU A 337 12.83 -18.16 -10.21
C LEU A 337 13.53 -16.81 -9.94
N ILE A 338 13.13 -16.09 -8.89
CA ILE A 338 13.81 -14.86 -8.45
C ILE A 338 15.17 -15.19 -7.82
N ALA A 339 15.32 -16.37 -7.19
CA ALA A 339 16.57 -16.78 -6.57
C ALA A 339 17.66 -17.21 -7.57
N GLN A 340 17.31 -17.48 -8.85
CA GLN A 340 18.27 -17.97 -9.85
C GLN A 340 19.00 -16.86 -10.62
N GLU A 341 18.62 -15.58 -10.44
CA GLU A 341 19.21 -14.45 -11.18
C GLU A 341 20.00 -13.46 -10.30
N ILE A 342 20.15 -13.72 -8.99
CA ILE A 342 20.91 -12.85 -8.09
C ILE A 342 22.23 -13.55 -7.71
N PRO A 343 23.39 -13.06 -8.17
CA PRO A 343 24.69 -13.57 -7.72
C PRO A 343 24.81 -13.48 -6.19
N PRO A 344 25.40 -14.49 -5.52
CA PRO A 344 25.48 -14.56 -4.06
C PRO A 344 26.23 -13.39 -3.41
N GLU A 345 26.97 -12.60 -4.19
CA GLU A 345 27.76 -11.45 -3.73
C GLU A 345 26.97 -10.13 -3.63
N LEU A 346 25.71 -10.10 -4.08
CA LEU A 346 24.85 -8.91 -4.05
C LEU A 346 23.72 -9.00 -3.01
N ALA A 347 23.79 -9.92 -2.05
CA ALA A 347 22.89 -9.93 -0.90
C ALA A 347 23.01 -8.59 -0.14
N PRO A 348 22.04 -7.66 -0.25
CA PRO A 348 22.12 -6.42 0.49
C PRO A 348 21.91 -6.76 1.96
N THR A 349 22.79 -6.23 2.78
CA THR A 349 22.77 -6.28 4.24
C THR A 349 21.37 -6.04 4.80
N LEU A 350 20.76 -7.15 5.23
CA LEU A 350 19.76 -7.33 6.29
C LEU A 350 19.14 -6.06 6.87
N PHE A 351 17.87 -5.82 6.49
CA PHE A 351 16.82 -5.05 7.18
C PHE A 351 17.12 -3.63 7.66
#